data_AF-A0A6I3WHG4-F1
#
_entry.id   AF-A0A6I3WHG4-F1
#
_cell.length_a   1.000
_cell.length_b   1.000
_cell.length_c   1.000
_cell.angle_alpha   90.00
_cell.angle_beta   90.00
_cell.angle_gamma   90.00
#
_symmetry.space_group_name_H-M   'P 1'
#
loop_
_entity.id
_entity.type
_entity.pdbx_description
1 polymer ?
#
loop_
_entity_poly.entity_id
_entity_poly.type
_entity_poly.pdbx_seq_one_letter_code
_entity_poly.pdbx_strand_id
1 'polypeptide(L)'
;MSDLAFVSSFSNNVLVILDGLGDDDQQNGRWLEESVNDLSNKLHRPGYCTRFRVYDAKELHATLKLIETDCKTGTTKPVLHFECHGDLEKGLFLARSGEYVGWQTLLRLISGINIASRNNTGLVLASCNGFEITKLVRINEPCSFHFALGPDTSVTAGELKEEMTAFYRMIMATNNLNAAIAELKPHYKRFLCTEWLYLNFASFVVTNFSGKAKAAMAEKILDNLVAMRSGRHLKDLRKRVKKHIKTPEITFQDVSKTFLHSKKPVSYAQFEAFVKQTH
;
A
#
# COMPACT_ATOMS: atom_id res chain seq x y z
N MET A 1 -8.91 -9.60 23.43
CA MET A 1 -9.30 -8.53 22.50
C MET A 1 -10.17 -9.16 21.44
N SER A 2 -11.13 -8.42 20.88
CA SER A 2 -11.96 -8.89 19.76
C SER A 2 -11.28 -8.55 18.44
N ASP A 3 -11.02 -9.54 17.59
CA ASP A 3 -10.44 -9.27 16.28
C ASP A 3 -11.55 -8.87 15.28
N LEU A 4 -11.28 -7.85 14.46
CA LEU A 4 -12.14 -7.50 13.34
C LEU A 4 -11.96 -8.54 12.22
N ALA A 5 -12.82 -9.55 12.18
CA ALA A 5 -12.81 -10.54 11.10
C ALA A 5 -13.36 -9.95 9.79
N PHE A 6 -12.54 -9.95 8.74
CA PHE A 6 -12.94 -9.58 7.37
C PHE A 6 -12.10 -10.33 6.34
N VAL A 7 -12.57 -10.37 5.09
CA VAL A 7 -11.79 -10.85 3.94
C VAL A 7 -11.38 -9.65 3.11
N SER A 8 -10.07 -9.39 2.97
CA SER A 8 -9.58 -8.47 1.94
C SER A 8 -9.35 -9.23 0.64
N SER A 9 -9.97 -8.77 -0.43
CA SER A 9 -9.82 -9.36 -1.76
C SER A 9 -9.22 -8.38 -2.77
N PHE A 10 -8.29 -8.90 -3.53
CA PHE A 10 -7.63 -8.27 -4.66
C PHE A 10 -7.35 -9.34 -5.71
N SER A 11 -7.02 -8.93 -6.92
CA SER A 11 -6.67 -9.87 -7.99
C SER A 11 -5.38 -9.39 -8.63
N ASN A 12 -4.30 -10.16 -8.54
CA ASN A 12 -3.11 -9.92 -9.35
C ASN A 12 -3.05 -10.91 -10.51
N ASN A 13 -2.62 -10.42 -11.67
CA ASN A 13 -2.52 -11.20 -12.91
C ASN A 13 -1.21 -11.00 -13.67
N VAL A 14 -0.33 -10.12 -13.18
CA VAL A 14 1.04 -9.95 -13.68
C VAL A 14 1.98 -9.62 -12.51
N LEU A 15 3.19 -10.14 -12.56
CA LEU A 15 4.33 -9.73 -11.76
C LEU A 15 5.25 -8.89 -12.65
N VAL A 16 5.55 -7.67 -12.22
CA VAL A 16 6.49 -6.79 -12.93
C VAL A 16 7.70 -6.55 -12.03
N ILE A 17 8.85 -7.07 -12.45
CA ILE A 17 10.13 -6.88 -11.75
C ILE A 17 10.80 -5.63 -12.32
N LEU A 18 11.17 -4.70 -11.45
CA LEU A 18 11.90 -3.47 -11.73
C LEU A 18 13.30 -3.65 -11.13
N ASP A 19 14.27 -3.93 -12.02
CA ASP A 19 15.63 -4.36 -11.67
C ASP A 19 16.62 -3.21 -11.87
N GLY A 20 16.94 -2.53 -10.77
CA GLY A 20 17.87 -1.42 -10.68
C GLY A 20 19.26 -1.81 -10.15
N LEU A 21 19.53 -3.11 -10.01
CA LEU A 21 20.84 -3.63 -9.59
C LEU A 21 21.90 -3.38 -10.66
N GLY A 22 23.16 -3.30 -10.25
CA GLY A 22 24.32 -3.15 -11.13
C GLY A 22 24.61 -4.41 -11.94
N ASP A 23 25.68 -4.38 -12.74
CA ASP A 23 26.13 -5.57 -13.48
C ASP A 23 27.06 -6.47 -12.64
N ASP A 24 27.72 -5.90 -11.61
CA ASP A 24 28.52 -6.64 -10.61
C ASP A 24 27.68 -7.15 -9.42
N ASP A 25 26.42 -6.71 -9.30
CA ASP A 25 25.48 -7.20 -8.28
C ASP A 25 25.02 -8.64 -8.57
N GLN A 26 24.60 -9.36 -7.52
CA GLN A 26 23.93 -10.65 -7.71
C GLN A 26 22.62 -10.44 -8.49
N GLN A 27 22.49 -11.08 -9.65
CA GLN A 27 21.39 -10.90 -10.60
C GLN A 27 20.08 -11.60 -10.15
N ASN A 28 19.63 -11.29 -8.93
CA ASN A 28 18.46 -11.88 -8.28
C ASN A 28 17.18 -11.68 -9.09
N GLY A 29 16.93 -10.46 -9.59
CA GLY A 29 15.74 -10.17 -10.39
C GLY A 29 15.63 -11.04 -11.65
N ARG A 30 16.76 -11.31 -12.33
CA ARG A 30 16.79 -12.25 -13.47
C ARG A 30 16.47 -13.68 -13.03
N TRP A 31 17.11 -14.15 -11.96
CA TRP A 31 16.89 -15.51 -11.46
C TRP A 31 15.43 -15.71 -11.00
N LEU A 32 14.82 -14.67 -10.41
CA LEU A 32 13.44 -14.67 -9.97
C LEU A 32 12.47 -14.64 -11.16
N GLU A 33 12.76 -13.85 -12.20
CA GLU A 33 12.02 -13.85 -13.47
C GLU A 33 11.97 -15.24 -14.09
N GLU A 34 13.12 -15.90 -14.24
CA GLU A 34 13.25 -17.27 -14.77
C GLU A 34 12.43 -18.26 -13.91
N SER A 35 12.62 -18.23 -12.58
CA SER A 35 11.96 -19.15 -11.65
C SER A 35 10.43 -18.98 -11.57
N VAL A 36 9.93 -17.73 -11.60
CA VAL A 36 8.49 -17.45 -11.57
C VAL A 36 7.84 -17.83 -12.90
N ASN A 37 8.48 -17.60 -14.04
CA ASN A 37 7.94 -18.00 -15.33
C ASN A 37 7.92 -19.54 -15.51
N ASP A 38 8.91 -20.26 -14.98
CA ASP A 38 8.87 -21.73 -14.92
C ASP A 38 7.69 -22.26 -14.10
N LEU A 39 7.40 -21.63 -12.97
CA LEU A 39 6.22 -21.93 -12.15
C LEU A 39 4.91 -21.56 -12.87
N SER A 40 4.87 -20.40 -13.54
CA SER A 40 3.66 -19.91 -14.19
C SER A 40 3.30 -20.73 -15.42
N ASN A 41 4.30 -21.18 -16.20
CA ASN A 41 4.11 -22.08 -17.33
C ASN A 41 3.51 -23.43 -16.90
N LYS A 42 4.01 -24.02 -15.79
CA LYS A 42 3.44 -25.23 -15.18
C LYS A 42 1.99 -25.05 -14.74
N LEU A 43 1.60 -23.84 -14.33
CA LEU A 43 0.23 -23.44 -13.98
C LEU A 43 -0.59 -22.89 -15.16
N HIS A 44 -0.08 -23.00 -16.40
CA HIS A 44 -0.71 -22.53 -17.64
C HIS A 44 -1.02 -21.02 -17.65
N ARG A 45 -0.12 -20.23 -17.07
CA ARG A 45 -0.10 -18.76 -17.03
C ARG A 45 1.18 -18.23 -17.72
N PRO A 46 1.36 -18.43 -19.04
CA PRO A 46 2.53 -17.93 -19.74
C PRO A 46 2.56 -16.39 -19.72
N GLY A 47 3.77 -15.80 -19.65
CA GLY A 47 3.94 -14.34 -19.61
C GLY A 47 3.44 -13.68 -18.32
N TYR A 48 3.31 -14.43 -17.22
CA TYR A 48 2.89 -13.88 -15.93
C TYR A 48 3.95 -12.95 -15.30
N CYS A 49 5.24 -13.20 -15.53
CA CYS A 49 6.33 -12.37 -15.00
C CYS A 49 7.13 -11.71 -16.13
N THR A 50 7.38 -10.42 -16.00
CA THR A 50 8.22 -9.63 -16.91
C THR A 50 9.19 -8.78 -16.10
N ARG A 51 10.49 -8.81 -16.42
CA ARG A 51 11.47 -7.91 -15.84
C ARG A 51 11.84 -6.77 -16.78
N PHE A 52 11.88 -5.58 -16.21
CA PHE A 52 12.48 -4.39 -16.79
C PHE A 52 13.78 -4.10 -16.04
N ARG A 53 14.93 -4.17 -16.71
CA ARG A 53 16.15 -3.53 -16.19
C ARG A 53 15.95 -2.02 -16.28
N VAL A 54 16.30 -1.32 -15.22
CA VAL A 54 16.13 0.13 -15.08
C VAL A 54 17.49 0.74 -14.77
N TYR A 55 17.96 1.64 -15.64
CA TYR A 55 19.29 2.24 -15.51
C TYR A 55 19.26 3.50 -14.65
N ASP A 56 18.26 4.37 -14.82
CA ASP A 56 18.14 5.68 -14.18
C ASP A 56 16.72 5.99 -13.69
N ALA A 57 16.55 7.10 -12.95
CA ALA A 57 15.26 7.49 -12.38
C ALA A 57 14.22 7.87 -13.45
N LYS A 58 14.66 8.28 -14.65
CA LYS A 58 13.80 8.63 -15.78
C LYS A 58 13.22 7.37 -16.43
N GLU A 59 14.03 6.33 -16.61
CA GLU A 59 13.57 5.01 -17.04
C GLU A 59 12.63 4.38 -16.01
N LEU A 60 12.93 4.49 -14.70
CA LEU A 60 12.03 4.00 -13.66
C LEU A 60 10.65 4.66 -13.77
N HIS A 61 10.64 5.98 -13.90
CA HIS A 61 9.42 6.76 -14.04
C HIS A 61 8.68 6.41 -15.34
N ALA A 62 9.38 6.31 -16.47
CA ALA A 62 8.78 5.93 -17.75
C ALA A 62 8.13 4.52 -17.69
N THR A 63 8.80 3.56 -17.06
CA THR A 63 8.32 2.18 -16.89
C THR A 63 7.09 2.14 -15.99
N LEU A 64 7.12 2.83 -14.85
CA LEU A 64 5.96 2.95 -13.97
C LEU A 64 4.77 3.66 -14.65
N LYS A 65 5.03 4.61 -15.57
CA LYS A 65 3.97 5.28 -16.36
C LYS A 65 3.39 4.41 -17.47
N LEU A 66 4.18 3.52 -18.07
CA LEU A 66 3.68 2.48 -18.97
C LEU A 66 2.72 1.54 -18.21
N ILE A 67 3.15 1.00 -17.06
CA ILE A 67 2.32 0.12 -16.22
C ILE A 67 1.05 0.84 -15.74
N GLU A 68 1.13 2.13 -15.36
CA GLU A 68 -0.05 2.94 -15.02
C GLU A 68 -1.05 3.02 -16.18
N THR A 69 -0.54 3.13 -17.41
CA THR A 69 -1.35 3.21 -18.64
C THR A 69 -2.01 1.88 -18.95
N ASP A 70 -1.28 0.76 -18.82
CA ASP A 70 -1.84 -0.58 -18.98
C ASP A 70 -2.94 -0.86 -17.94
N CYS A 71 -2.74 -0.43 -16.69
CA CYS A 71 -3.77 -0.56 -15.64
C CYS A 71 -5.07 0.20 -15.98
N LYS A 72 -4.99 1.34 -16.69
CA LYS A 72 -6.19 2.12 -17.12
C LYS A 72 -7.06 1.38 -18.13
N THR A 73 -6.53 0.39 -18.85
CA THR A 73 -7.34 -0.50 -19.70
C THR A 73 -8.30 -1.39 -18.89
N GLY A 74 -8.06 -1.54 -17.57
CA GLY A 74 -8.88 -2.30 -16.65
C GLY A 74 -8.55 -3.80 -16.54
N THR A 75 -7.63 -4.30 -17.37
CA THR A 75 -7.17 -5.70 -17.34
C THR A 75 -5.99 -5.90 -16.39
N THR A 76 -4.94 -5.07 -16.52
CA THR A 76 -3.68 -5.19 -15.77
C THR A 76 -3.83 -4.84 -14.29
N LYS A 77 -3.40 -5.75 -13.41
CA LYS A 77 -3.42 -5.60 -11.95
C LYS A 77 -2.10 -6.13 -11.37
N PRO A 78 -1.07 -5.27 -11.30
CA PRO A 78 0.31 -5.74 -11.13
C PRO A 78 0.67 -5.98 -9.67
N VAL A 79 1.52 -6.99 -9.43
CA VAL A 79 2.48 -6.92 -8.32
C VAL A 79 3.71 -6.21 -8.87
N LEU A 80 4.06 -5.07 -8.29
CA LEU A 80 5.32 -4.38 -8.57
C LEU A 80 6.38 -4.93 -7.63
N HIS A 81 7.42 -5.52 -8.18
CA HIS A 81 8.55 -6.05 -7.42
C HIS A 81 9.80 -5.23 -7.77
N PHE A 82 10.52 -4.73 -6.77
CA PHE A 82 11.75 -3.96 -6.99
C PHE A 82 12.96 -4.72 -6.47
N GLU A 83 13.90 -5.02 -7.37
CA GLU A 83 15.23 -5.55 -7.08
C GLU A 83 16.20 -4.37 -7.20
N CYS A 84 16.54 -3.77 -6.06
CA CYS A 84 17.32 -2.54 -5.96
C CYS A 84 18.03 -2.51 -4.60
N HIS A 85 19.10 -1.73 -4.49
CA HIS A 85 19.60 -1.32 -3.17
C HIS A 85 18.63 -0.30 -2.54
N GLY A 86 18.58 -0.23 -1.21
CA GLY A 86 17.69 0.66 -0.46
C GLY A 86 18.41 1.42 0.65
N ASP A 87 18.19 2.73 0.71
CA ASP A 87 18.70 3.65 1.71
C ASP A 87 17.54 4.22 2.53
N LEU A 88 17.69 4.23 3.86
CA LEU A 88 16.66 4.63 4.81
C LEU A 88 16.12 6.05 4.55
N GLU A 89 16.99 7.00 4.19
CA GLU A 89 16.64 8.39 3.99
C GLU A 89 16.45 8.73 2.50
N LYS A 90 17.33 8.24 1.64
CA LYS A 90 17.42 8.64 0.23
C LYS A 90 16.49 7.87 -0.70
N GLY A 91 15.97 6.71 -0.30
CA GLY A 91 15.07 5.89 -1.12
C GLY A 91 15.75 4.70 -1.82
N LEU A 92 15.20 4.29 -2.95
CA LEU A 92 15.82 3.27 -3.80
C LEU A 92 17.08 3.83 -4.46
N PHE A 93 18.13 3.03 -4.52
CA PHE A 93 19.36 3.33 -5.25
C PHE A 93 19.42 2.54 -6.55
N LEU A 94 19.67 3.25 -7.66
CA LEU A 94 19.79 2.69 -9.01
C LEU A 94 21.27 2.59 -9.36
N ALA A 95 21.83 1.39 -9.21
CA ALA A 95 23.28 1.20 -9.13
C ALA A 95 24.04 1.58 -10.40
N ARG A 96 23.42 1.45 -11.59
CA ARG A 96 24.07 1.79 -12.87
C ARG A 96 24.24 3.30 -13.12
N SER A 97 23.32 4.12 -12.61
CA SER A 97 23.37 5.59 -12.74
C SER A 97 23.94 6.27 -11.49
N GLY A 98 23.93 5.59 -10.35
CA GLY A 98 24.27 6.18 -9.06
C GLY A 98 23.16 7.09 -8.50
N GLU A 99 21.97 7.07 -9.09
CA GLU A 99 20.84 7.92 -8.71
C GLU A 99 20.04 7.33 -7.55
N TYR A 100 19.37 8.21 -6.79
CA TYR A 100 18.43 7.84 -5.74
C TYR A 100 17.01 8.30 -6.09
N VAL A 101 16.03 7.42 -5.87
CA VAL A 101 14.60 7.70 -6.01
C VAL A 101 13.94 7.65 -4.63
N GLY A 102 13.78 8.84 -4.04
CA GLY A 102 13.21 9.03 -2.70
C GLY A 102 11.86 8.35 -2.50
N TRP A 103 11.66 7.73 -1.33
CA TRP A 103 10.46 6.97 -0.97
C TRP A 103 9.15 7.73 -1.26
N GLN A 104 9.10 9.03 -0.98
CA GLN A 104 7.92 9.86 -1.22
C GLN A 104 7.63 10.08 -2.72
N THR A 105 8.66 10.09 -3.57
CA THR A 105 8.50 10.14 -5.04
C THR A 105 8.00 8.80 -5.56
N LEU A 106 8.62 7.71 -5.11
CA LEU A 106 8.22 6.34 -5.46
C LEU A 106 6.76 6.06 -5.08
N LEU A 107 6.35 6.42 -3.85
CA LEU A 107 4.98 6.28 -3.37
C LEU A 107 3.96 6.98 -4.29
N ARG A 108 4.26 8.21 -4.75
CA ARG A 108 3.37 8.95 -5.66
C ARG A 108 3.21 8.24 -7.02
N LEU A 109 4.28 7.66 -7.55
CA LEU A 109 4.23 6.91 -8.82
C LEU A 109 3.39 5.64 -8.67
N ILE A 110 3.64 4.85 -7.62
CA ILE A 110 2.89 3.62 -7.33
C ILE A 110 1.42 3.92 -7.03
N SER A 111 1.11 5.05 -6.37
CA SER A 111 -0.26 5.50 -6.13
C SER A 111 -1.07 5.69 -7.42
N GLY A 112 -0.48 6.28 -8.46
CA GLY A 112 -1.11 6.38 -9.78
C GLY A 112 -1.51 5.01 -10.35
N ILE A 113 -0.62 4.01 -10.20
CA ILE A 113 -0.86 2.64 -10.64
C ILE A 113 -1.98 1.98 -9.83
N ASN A 114 -2.05 2.16 -8.51
CA ASN A 114 -3.10 1.54 -7.68
C ASN A 114 -4.47 2.21 -7.84
N ILE A 115 -4.52 3.50 -8.16
CA ILE A 115 -5.74 4.18 -8.61
C ILE A 115 -6.21 3.54 -9.93
N ALA A 116 -5.32 3.41 -10.91
CA ALA A 116 -5.64 2.81 -12.21
C ALA A 116 -6.10 1.34 -12.10
N SER A 117 -5.41 0.53 -11.28
CA SER A 117 -5.72 -0.89 -11.05
C SER A 117 -6.93 -1.12 -10.12
N ARG A 118 -7.55 -0.05 -9.59
CA ARG A 118 -8.71 -0.07 -8.68
C ARG A 118 -8.43 -0.84 -7.38
N ASN A 119 -7.37 -0.44 -6.68
CA ASN A 119 -6.89 -1.05 -5.44
C ASN A 119 -6.54 -2.55 -5.57
N ASN A 120 -5.80 -2.91 -6.61
CA ASN A 120 -5.27 -4.26 -6.79
C ASN A 120 -3.74 -4.31 -6.96
N THR A 121 -3.03 -3.19 -6.88
CA THR A 121 -1.57 -3.18 -7.00
C THR A 121 -0.93 -3.75 -5.74
N GLY A 122 -0.16 -4.82 -5.91
CA GLY A 122 0.75 -5.32 -4.87
C GLY A 122 2.10 -4.61 -4.96
N LEU A 123 2.79 -4.47 -3.83
CA LEU A 123 4.16 -3.96 -3.78
C LEU A 123 5.06 -4.96 -3.04
N VAL A 124 6.19 -5.31 -3.65
CA VAL A 124 7.29 -6.06 -3.03
C VAL A 124 8.56 -5.25 -3.24
N LEU A 125 9.20 -4.86 -2.14
CA LEU A 125 10.48 -4.14 -2.15
C LEU A 125 11.55 -5.11 -1.63
N ALA A 126 12.24 -5.78 -2.56
CA ALA A 126 13.41 -6.62 -2.29
C ALA A 126 14.65 -5.72 -2.15
N SER A 127 14.61 -4.81 -1.17
CA SER A 127 15.63 -3.80 -0.91
C SER A 127 15.76 -3.53 0.59
N CYS A 128 16.98 -3.25 1.06
CA CYS A 128 17.23 -2.90 2.46
C CYS A 128 16.33 -1.76 2.93
N ASN A 129 15.69 -1.92 4.09
CA ASN A 129 14.72 -0.97 4.65
C ASN A 129 13.51 -0.66 3.74
N GLY A 130 13.22 -1.48 2.72
CA GLY A 130 12.14 -1.23 1.77
C GLY A 130 10.77 -1.03 2.41
N PHE A 131 10.52 -1.62 3.58
CA PHE A 131 9.24 -1.46 4.28
C PHE A 131 8.96 -0.03 4.77
N GLU A 132 9.97 0.84 4.87
CA GLU A 132 9.85 2.22 5.32
C GLU A 132 8.87 3.07 4.49
N ILE A 133 8.70 2.74 3.21
CA ILE A 133 7.72 3.41 2.32
C ILE A 133 6.30 3.41 2.91
N THR A 134 5.95 2.40 3.72
CA THR A 134 4.62 2.24 4.33
C THR A 134 4.32 3.31 5.38
N LYS A 135 5.35 3.91 6.01
CA LYS A 135 5.20 5.00 6.98
C LYS A 135 4.73 6.31 6.34
N LEU A 136 4.85 6.42 5.01
CA LEU A 136 4.40 7.58 4.25
C LEU A 136 2.92 7.50 3.82
N VAL A 137 2.23 6.38 4.10
CA VAL A 137 0.82 6.19 3.77
C VAL A 137 -0.05 7.10 4.64
N ARG A 138 -1.02 7.78 4.00
CA ARG A 138 -1.91 8.76 4.63
C ARG A 138 -3.36 8.35 4.51
N ILE A 139 -4.08 8.39 5.63
CA ILE A 139 -5.46 7.89 5.73
C ILE A 139 -6.47 8.69 4.87
N ASN A 140 -6.17 9.96 4.59
CA ASN A 140 -7.02 10.88 3.82
C ASN A 140 -6.71 10.93 2.32
N GLU A 141 -5.80 10.07 1.84
CA GLU A 141 -5.39 9.97 0.43
C GLU A 141 -5.71 8.54 -0.10
N PRO A 142 -5.88 8.33 -1.41
CA PRO A 142 -6.03 6.97 -1.95
C PRO A 142 -4.80 6.11 -1.62
N CYS A 143 -5.00 4.92 -1.06
CA CYS A 143 -3.88 4.09 -0.63
C CYS A 143 -3.02 3.68 -1.82
N SER A 144 -1.70 3.82 -1.70
CA SER A 144 -0.79 3.66 -2.83
C SER A 144 -0.63 2.23 -3.30
N PHE A 145 -0.97 1.23 -2.48
CA PHE A 145 -0.93 -0.19 -2.81
C PHE A 145 -1.96 -0.95 -1.97
N HIS A 146 -2.44 -2.08 -2.47
CA HIS A 146 -3.37 -2.95 -1.72
C HIS A 146 -2.65 -3.66 -0.56
N PHE A 147 -1.46 -4.19 -0.85
CA PHE A 147 -0.52 -4.72 0.13
C PHE A 147 0.90 -4.25 -0.20
N ALA A 148 1.76 -4.17 0.80
CA ALA A 148 3.21 -4.06 0.60
C ALA A 148 3.96 -5.10 1.43
N LEU A 149 5.10 -5.54 0.91
CA LEU A 149 6.03 -6.48 1.53
C LEU A 149 7.46 -5.96 1.35
N GLY A 150 8.30 -6.11 2.37
CA GLY A 150 9.73 -5.83 2.31
C GLY A 150 10.38 -6.00 3.69
N PRO A 151 11.71 -6.01 3.77
CA PRO A 151 12.40 -6.03 5.06
C PRO A 151 12.34 -4.65 5.73
N ASP A 152 12.28 -4.63 7.06
CA ASP A 152 12.42 -3.42 7.89
C ASP A 152 13.86 -3.12 8.30
N THR A 153 14.81 -3.95 7.86
CA THR A 153 16.25 -3.85 8.13
C THR A 153 17.08 -4.11 6.86
N SER A 154 18.40 -4.13 6.99
CA SER A 154 19.32 -4.58 5.94
C SER A 154 19.22 -6.10 5.74
N VAL A 155 19.35 -6.54 4.48
CA VAL A 155 19.26 -7.94 4.05
C VAL A 155 20.40 -8.29 3.11
N THR A 156 20.72 -9.59 2.98
CA THR A 156 21.73 -10.06 2.00
C THR A 156 21.06 -10.48 0.69
N ALA A 157 21.78 -10.39 -0.42
CA ALA A 157 21.26 -10.83 -1.72
C ALA A 157 20.93 -12.33 -1.76
N GLY A 158 21.72 -13.17 -1.09
CA GLY A 158 21.42 -14.61 -0.94
C GLY A 158 20.10 -14.86 -0.20
N GLU A 159 19.84 -14.10 0.87
CA GLU A 159 18.59 -14.18 1.60
C GLU A 159 17.40 -13.68 0.76
N LEU A 160 17.50 -12.50 0.14
CA LEU A 160 16.43 -11.98 -0.75
C LEU A 160 16.00 -13.03 -1.78
N LYS A 161 16.97 -13.73 -2.39
CA LYS A 161 16.72 -14.81 -3.32
C LYS A 161 15.91 -15.96 -2.68
N GLU A 162 16.34 -16.49 -1.53
CA GLU A 162 15.66 -17.57 -0.83
C GLU A 162 14.23 -17.20 -0.42
N GLU A 163 14.08 -16.04 0.22
CA GLU A 163 12.83 -15.52 0.78
C GLU A 163 11.80 -15.22 -0.32
N MET A 164 12.21 -14.50 -1.38
CA MET A 164 11.31 -14.18 -2.50
C MET A 164 10.91 -15.45 -3.27
N THR A 165 11.79 -16.45 -3.40
CA THR A 165 11.43 -17.76 -3.96
C THR A 165 10.30 -18.41 -3.19
N ALA A 166 10.43 -18.47 -1.86
CA ALA A 166 9.45 -19.11 -1.00
C ALA A 166 8.09 -18.39 -1.07
N PHE A 167 8.10 -17.06 -0.99
CA PHE A 167 6.91 -16.22 -1.16
C PHE A 167 6.20 -16.46 -2.50
N TYR A 168 6.91 -16.37 -3.64
CA TYR A 168 6.28 -16.52 -4.95
C TYR A 168 5.80 -17.94 -5.24
N ARG A 169 6.55 -18.97 -4.79
CA ARG A 169 6.08 -20.37 -4.84
C ARG A 169 4.76 -20.53 -4.07
N MET A 170 4.69 -20.02 -2.84
CA MET A 170 3.53 -20.20 -1.98
C MET A 170 2.30 -19.40 -2.44
N ILE A 171 2.49 -18.13 -2.87
CA ILE A 171 1.37 -17.31 -3.35
C ILE A 171 0.77 -17.86 -4.65
N MET A 172 1.59 -18.42 -5.55
CA MET A 172 1.11 -19.02 -6.81
C MET A 172 0.40 -20.35 -6.59
N ALA A 173 0.84 -21.15 -5.60
CA ALA A 173 0.20 -22.41 -5.24
C ALA A 173 -1.15 -22.23 -4.51
N THR A 174 -1.25 -21.24 -3.61
CA THR A 174 -2.39 -21.10 -2.69
C THR A 174 -3.33 -19.93 -3.01
N ASN A 175 -2.85 -18.91 -3.72
CA ASN A 175 -3.49 -17.59 -3.84
C ASN A 175 -3.80 -16.93 -2.47
N ASN A 176 -3.08 -17.32 -1.41
CA ASN A 176 -3.26 -16.82 -0.05
C ASN A 176 -2.04 -16.01 0.42
N LEU A 177 -2.23 -14.68 0.55
CA LEU A 177 -1.17 -13.76 0.96
C LEU A 177 -0.61 -14.06 2.36
N ASN A 178 -1.46 -14.46 3.31
CA ASN A 178 -1.02 -14.78 4.67
C ASN A 178 -0.19 -16.06 4.71
N ALA A 179 -0.54 -17.07 3.90
CA ALA A 179 0.27 -18.28 3.74
C ALA A 179 1.64 -17.97 3.13
N ALA A 180 1.68 -17.13 2.08
CA ALA A 180 2.93 -16.73 1.44
C ALA A 180 3.87 -15.91 2.34
N ILE A 181 3.31 -15.09 3.24
CA ILE A 181 4.10 -14.30 4.20
C ILE A 181 4.57 -15.16 5.39
N ALA A 182 3.85 -16.23 5.74
CA ALA A 182 4.28 -17.17 6.78
C ALA A 182 5.54 -17.98 6.41
N GLU A 183 5.91 -18.03 5.12
CA GLU A 183 7.18 -18.61 4.65
C GLU A 183 8.40 -17.70 4.92
N LEU A 184 8.20 -16.44 5.31
CA LEU A 184 9.24 -15.42 5.37
C LEU A 184 9.83 -15.22 6.77
N LYS A 185 11.11 -14.82 6.81
CA LYS A 185 11.82 -14.46 8.05
C LYS A 185 11.13 -13.29 8.79
N PRO A 186 11.18 -13.25 10.14
CA PRO A 186 10.38 -12.30 10.94
C PRO A 186 10.62 -10.80 10.71
N HIS A 187 11.70 -10.41 10.04
CA HIS A 187 12.01 -9.02 9.70
C HIS A 187 11.41 -8.58 8.34
N TYR A 188 10.89 -9.52 7.53
CA TYR A 188 10.00 -9.17 6.42
C TYR A 188 8.65 -8.76 7.00
N LYS A 189 8.26 -7.52 6.76
CA LYS A 189 7.01 -6.95 7.28
C LYS A 189 5.98 -6.82 6.17
N ARG A 190 4.71 -6.92 6.55
CA ARG A 190 3.57 -6.76 5.66
C ARG A 190 2.74 -5.54 6.02
N PHE A 191 2.22 -4.88 4.99
CA PHE A 191 1.17 -3.88 5.07
C PHE A 191 -0.03 -4.41 4.29
N LEU A 192 -1.23 -4.22 4.81
CA LEU A 192 -2.48 -4.48 4.11
C LEU A 192 -3.40 -3.26 4.28
N CYS A 193 -3.85 -2.66 3.18
CA CYS A 193 -4.54 -1.36 3.21
C CYS A 193 -5.80 -1.38 4.09
N THR A 194 -6.59 -2.45 4.03
CA THR A 194 -7.82 -2.59 4.82
C THR A 194 -7.55 -2.65 6.33
N GLU A 195 -6.55 -3.44 6.73
CA GLU A 195 -6.14 -3.60 8.13
C GLU A 195 -5.58 -2.29 8.68
N TRP A 196 -4.62 -1.69 7.95
CA TRP A 196 -4.02 -0.42 8.33
C TRP A 196 -5.08 0.68 8.47
N LEU A 197 -6.04 0.75 7.54
CA LEU A 197 -7.13 1.72 7.59
C LEU A 197 -7.95 1.55 8.88
N TYR A 198 -8.45 0.35 9.16
CA TYR A 198 -9.37 0.15 10.28
C TYR A 198 -8.67 0.31 11.63
N LEU A 199 -7.41 -0.09 11.76
CA LEU A 199 -6.60 0.16 12.96
C LEU A 199 -6.36 1.66 13.18
N ASN A 200 -5.93 2.40 12.16
CA ASN A 200 -5.68 3.84 12.29
C ASN A 200 -6.97 4.64 12.50
N PHE A 201 -8.07 4.25 11.84
CA PHE A 201 -9.36 4.90 12.03
C PHE A 201 -10.00 4.57 13.39
N ALA A 202 -9.81 3.36 13.93
CA ALA A 202 -10.20 3.02 15.30
C ALA A 202 -9.49 3.91 16.33
N SER A 203 -8.16 4.02 16.25
CA SER A 203 -7.37 4.93 17.09
C SER A 203 -7.87 6.37 16.98
N PHE A 204 -8.12 6.87 15.76
CA PHE A 204 -8.69 8.20 15.54
C PHE A 204 -10.06 8.37 16.21
N VAL A 205 -10.97 7.40 16.12
CA VAL A 205 -12.29 7.43 16.76
C VAL A 205 -12.16 7.48 18.29
N VAL A 206 -11.34 6.61 18.88
CA VAL A 206 -11.11 6.54 20.34
C VAL A 206 -10.56 7.88 20.86
N THR A 207 -9.56 8.45 20.19
CA THR A 207 -8.94 9.72 20.59
C THR A 207 -9.87 10.92 20.41
N ASN A 208 -10.70 10.97 19.35
CA ASN A 208 -11.42 12.20 18.96
C ASN A 208 -12.93 12.20 19.24
N PHE A 209 -13.58 11.04 19.38
CA PHE A 209 -15.04 10.94 19.55
C PHE A 209 -15.47 10.58 20.98
N SER A 210 -14.53 10.47 21.92
CA SER A 210 -14.77 10.23 23.34
C SER A 210 -15.07 11.55 24.10
N GLY A 211 -16.22 11.59 24.81
CA GLY A 211 -16.57 12.65 25.78
C GLY A 211 -16.23 14.09 25.36
N LYS A 212 -15.26 14.69 26.06
CA LYS A 212 -14.82 16.08 25.84
C LYS A 212 -14.06 16.28 24.52
N ALA A 213 -13.36 15.27 23.99
CA ALA A 213 -12.60 15.38 22.74
C ALA A 213 -13.52 15.69 21.55
N LYS A 214 -14.72 15.11 21.55
CA LYS A 214 -15.77 15.36 20.55
C LYS A 214 -16.21 16.81 20.48
N ALA A 215 -16.24 17.52 21.61
CA ALA A 215 -16.54 18.95 21.66
C ALA A 215 -15.36 19.78 21.13
N ALA A 216 -14.12 19.45 21.52
CA ALA A 216 -12.92 20.12 21.03
C ALA A 216 -12.73 19.97 19.51
N MET A 217 -12.99 18.78 18.94
CA MET A 217 -13.00 18.55 17.50
C MET A 217 -14.06 19.41 16.79
N ALA A 218 -15.23 19.59 17.40
CA ALA A 218 -16.30 20.40 16.82
C ALA A 218 -15.94 21.88 16.73
N GLU A 219 -15.37 22.47 17.78
CA GLU A 219 -14.92 23.86 17.74
C GLU A 219 -13.73 24.02 16.76
N LYS A 220 -12.74 23.11 16.74
CA LYS A 220 -11.63 23.16 15.77
C LYS A 220 -12.07 23.12 14.30
N ILE A 221 -13.07 22.31 13.96
CA ILE A 221 -13.65 22.27 12.61
C ILE A 221 -14.44 23.55 12.30
N LEU A 222 -15.12 24.11 13.30
CA LEU A 222 -15.81 25.39 13.17
C LEU A 222 -14.85 26.56 12.93
N ASP A 223 -13.77 26.66 13.71
CA ASP A 223 -12.77 27.72 13.61
C ASP A 223 -12.13 27.72 12.20
N ASN A 224 -11.73 26.55 11.70
CA ASN A 224 -11.21 26.40 10.34
C ASN A 224 -12.22 26.84 9.27
N LEU A 225 -13.49 26.43 9.39
CA LEU A 225 -14.53 26.79 8.42
C LEU A 225 -14.91 28.29 8.46
N VAL A 226 -14.80 28.92 9.63
CA VAL A 226 -15.02 30.37 9.80
C VAL A 226 -13.85 31.17 9.25
N ALA A 227 -12.61 30.74 9.50
CA ALA A 227 -11.41 31.34 8.90
C ALA A 227 -11.44 31.29 7.36
N MET A 228 -11.97 30.21 6.78
CA MET A 228 -12.10 30.05 5.32
C MET A 228 -13.32 30.75 4.70
N ARG A 229 -14.28 31.27 5.48
CA ARG A 229 -15.50 31.90 4.96
C ARG A 229 -15.90 33.14 5.77
N SER A 230 -15.62 34.31 5.20
CA SER A 230 -16.12 35.61 5.66
C SER A 230 -17.63 35.56 5.93
N GLY A 231 -18.02 35.77 7.18
CA GLY A 231 -19.25 35.21 7.74
C GLY A 231 -20.56 35.68 7.11
N ARG A 232 -21.44 34.72 6.86
CA ARG A 232 -22.92 34.76 6.94
C ARG A 232 -23.37 33.29 7.16
N HIS A 233 -24.33 33.04 8.07
CA HIS A 233 -24.79 31.68 8.50
C HIS A 233 -23.92 30.85 9.48
N LEU A 234 -23.22 31.49 10.43
CA LEU A 234 -22.53 30.82 11.55
C LEU A 234 -23.40 29.80 12.34
N LYS A 235 -24.69 30.10 12.54
CA LYS A 235 -25.62 29.26 13.31
C LYS A 235 -25.97 27.96 12.58
N ASP A 236 -26.19 28.04 11.27
CA ASP A 236 -26.49 26.88 10.42
C ASP A 236 -25.24 26.03 10.17
N LEU A 237 -24.08 26.68 10.04
CA LEU A 237 -22.77 26.02 9.98
C LEU A 237 -22.52 25.20 11.25
N ARG A 238 -22.70 25.79 12.45
CA ARG A 238 -22.64 25.07 13.74
C ARG A 238 -23.59 23.87 13.78
N LYS A 239 -24.82 24.02 13.27
CA LYS A 239 -25.82 22.93 13.23
C LYS A 239 -25.40 21.79 12.29
N ARG A 240 -24.82 22.10 11.13
CA ARG A 240 -24.28 21.13 10.17
C ARG A 240 -23.04 20.40 10.70
N VAL A 241 -22.10 21.13 11.32
CA VAL A 241 -20.87 20.58 11.93
C VAL A 241 -21.22 19.65 13.10
N LYS A 242 -22.08 20.10 14.03
CA LYS A 242 -22.55 19.23 15.14
C LYS A 242 -23.32 17.99 14.67
N LYS A 243 -23.99 18.03 13.51
CA LYS A 243 -24.60 16.83 12.90
C LYS A 243 -23.53 15.86 12.36
N HIS A 244 -22.52 16.35 11.64
CA HIS A 244 -21.44 15.49 11.09
C HIS A 244 -20.53 14.90 12.17
N ILE A 245 -20.34 15.60 13.29
CA ILE A 245 -19.51 15.13 14.40
C ILE A 245 -20.31 14.26 15.39
N LYS A 246 -21.63 14.10 15.20
CA LYS A 246 -22.45 13.26 16.09
C LYS A 246 -22.02 11.79 16.02
N THR A 247 -21.64 11.28 14.85
CA THR A 247 -21.10 9.93 14.64
C THR A 247 -19.88 10.00 13.72
N PRO A 248 -18.88 9.12 13.87
CA PRO A 248 -17.76 9.05 12.93
C PRO A 248 -18.14 8.39 11.58
N GLU A 249 -19.38 7.93 11.41
CA GLU A 249 -19.87 7.19 10.25
C GLU A 249 -19.64 7.88 8.90
N ILE A 250 -19.99 9.17 8.76
CA ILE A 250 -19.82 9.88 7.49
C ILE A 250 -18.33 9.94 7.14
N THR A 251 -17.49 10.33 8.10
CA THR A 251 -16.03 10.34 7.96
C THR A 251 -15.50 8.95 7.62
N PHE A 252 -15.98 7.88 8.27
CA PHE A 252 -15.60 6.50 7.96
C PHE A 252 -15.94 6.13 6.51
N GLN A 253 -17.14 6.49 6.04
CA GLN A 253 -17.59 6.20 4.68
C GLN A 253 -16.75 6.94 3.64
N ASP A 254 -16.49 8.24 3.83
CA ASP A 254 -15.70 9.07 2.91
C ASP A 254 -14.23 8.67 2.88
N VAL A 255 -13.63 8.43 4.06
CA VAL A 255 -12.25 7.96 4.20
C VAL A 255 -12.09 6.57 3.61
N SER A 256 -12.96 5.61 3.95
CA SER A 256 -12.89 4.24 3.39
C SER A 256 -13.09 4.24 1.87
N LYS A 257 -14.02 5.05 1.36
CA LYS A 257 -14.24 5.20 -0.09
C LYS A 257 -13.00 5.77 -0.79
N THR A 258 -12.31 6.74 -0.19
CA THR A 258 -11.11 7.35 -0.75
C THR A 258 -9.93 6.37 -0.68
N PHE A 259 -9.60 5.92 0.53
CA PHE A 259 -8.43 5.12 0.84
C PHE A 259 -8.46 3.73 0.17
N LEU A 260 -9.61 3.05 0.18
CA LEU A 260 -9.78 1.71 -0.41
C LEU A 260 -10.27 1.73 -1.88
N HIS A 261 -10.30 2.91 -2.51
CA HIS A 261 -10.74 3.10 -3.91
C HIS A 261 -12.15 2.55 -4.15
N SER A 262 -13.09 2.94 -3.28
CA SER A 262 -14.49 2.51 -3.22
C SER A 262 -14.75 1.02 -2.91
N LYS A 263 -13.72 0.19 -2.66
CA LYS A 263 -13.93 -1.13 -2.04
C LYS A 263 -14.51 -0.96 -0.62
N LYS A 264 -15.43 -1.84 -0.23
CA LYS A 264 -16.12 -1.83 1.08
C LYS A 264 -16.11 -3.22 1.75
N PRO A 265 -14.96 -3.71 2.25
CA PRO A 265 -14.87 -5.03 2.86
C PRO A 265 -15.47 -5.10 4.27
N VAL A 266 -15.66 -3.96 4.94
CA VAL A 266 -16.28 -3.85 6.27
C VAL A 266 -17.30 -2.71 6.27
N SER A 267 -18.49 -2.97 6.82
CA SER A 267 -19.52 -1.95 7.04
C SER A 267 -19.25 -1.12 8.30
N TYR A 268 -19.81 0.09 8.38
CA TYR A 268 -19.65 0.92 9.57
C TYR A 268 -20.15 0.22 10.85
N ALA A 269 -21.22 -0.57 10.78
CA ALA A 269 -21.75 -1.32 11.92
C ALA A 269 -20.76 -2.39 12.45
N GLN A 270 -20.09 -3.12 11.55
CA GLN A 270 -19.05 -4.08 11.93
C GLN A 270 -17.82 -3.38 12.53
N PHE A 271 -17.39 -2.27 11.92
CA PHE A 271 -16.30 -1.45 12.44
C PHE A 271 -16.64 -0.86 13.83
N GLU A 272 -17.84 -0.33 14.04
CA GLU A 272 -18.27 0.24 15.32
C GLU A 272 -18.35 -0.82 16.42
N ALA A 273 -18.77 -2.06 16.08
CA ALA A 273 -18.75 -3.19 17.02
C ALA A 273 -17.32 -3.53 17.46
N PHE A 274 -16.36 -3.58 16.52
CA PHE A 274 -14.94 -3.81 16.82
C PHE A 274 -14.36 -2.73 17.74
N VAL A 275 -14.61 -1.45 17.48
CA VAL A 275 -14.11 -0.36 18.33
C VAL A 275 -14.63 -0.50 19.77
N LYS A 276 -15.93 -0.75 19.96
CA LYS A 276 -16.58 -0.90 21.28
C LYS A 276 -16.16 -2.14 22.08
N GLN A 277 -15.52 -3.11 21.45
CA GLN A 277 -15.04 -4.35 22.09
C GLN A 277 -13.53 -4.32 22.35
N THR A 278 -12.82 -3.35 21.77
CA THR A 278 -11.36 -3.17 21.88
C THR A 278 -10.98 -2.00 22.79
N HIS A 279 -11.90 -1.05 23.00
CA HIS A 279 -11.71 0.19 23.78
C HIS A 279 -12.97 0.57 24.56
#